data_AF-A0A7L2A7F6-F1
#
_entry.id   AF-A0A7L2A7F6-F1
#
_cell.length_a   1.000
_cell.length_b   1.000
_cell.length_c   1.000
_cell.angle_alpha   90.00
_cell.angle_beta   90.00
_cell.angle_gamma   90.00
#
_symmetry.space_group_name_H-M   'P 1'
#
loop_
_entity.id
_entity.type
_entity.pdbx_description
1 polymer ?
#
loop_
_entity_poly.entity_id
_entity_poly.type
_entity_poly.pdbx_seq_one_letter_code
_entity_poly.pdbx_strand_id
1 'polypeptide(L)'
;QFLSLCAPLTQEHPEVLPFLSSRHLRAHPDFRGSAEFRNILSRLLRRVRGRRRKVYVYINELCTVLKARALRRRLPLRSLPRGASPCPDGASPCPDGAAPSRCSSTSSQPPGASSSNSNTPSQCPGAPSQYPSAPSGDPQGDPASSPRRSGGGSRRQIRHLEHLLRVYAGEIRRLQERELDLAELDSADSPYLQENRLKRRMMRIFRRLCQLKECSSLTGRVLEQRIRFRGTRYPEVNRSIERFINRPDAFPDYSDILREIRGASARHGLGLGRRQMENMAQEAFREVGNRLQERRHLDLVYNFGSHLTDQYRPG
;
A
#
# COMPACT_ATOMS: atom_id res chain seq x y z
N GLN A 1 -4.67 3.84 -45.50
CA GLN A 1 -4.16 2.47 -45.74
C GLN A 1 -4.67 1.47 -44.70
N PHE A 2 -4.19 1.43 -43.45
CA PHE A 2 -4.58 0.38 -42.47
C PHE A 2 -6.09 0.28 -42.23
N LEU A 3 -6.79 1.41 -42.04
CA LEU A 3 -8.25 1.43 -41.88
C LEU A 3 -8.99 0.84 -43.08
N SER A 4 -8.60 1.20 -44.31
CA SER A 4 -9.17 0.65 -45.56
C SER A 4 -8.95 -0.85 -45.71
N LEU A 5 -7.83 -1.39 -45.20
CA LEU A 5 -7.60 -2.85 -45.17
C LEU A 5 -8.46 -3.56 -44.11
N CYS A 6 -8.81 -2.88 -43.01
CA CYS A 6 -9.64 -3.43 -41.94
C CYS A 6 -11.14 -3.34 -42.26
N ALA A 7 -11.59 -2.30 -42.99
CA ALA A 7 -13.00 -2.05 -43.27
C ALA A 7 -13.80 -3.26 -43.81
N PRO A 8 -13.36 -3.99 -44.86
CA PRO A 8 -14.08 -5.19 -45.32
C PRO A 8 -13.96 -6.39 -44.37
N LEU A 9 -13.13 -6.31 -43.33
CA LEU A 9 -12.92 -7.36 -42.32
C LEU A 9 -13.64 -7.06 -40.98
N THR A 10 -14.27 -5.89 -40.87
CA THR A 10 -14.98 -5.41 -39.66
C THR A 10 -16.41 -4.98 -39.99
N GLN A 11 -17.05 -5.61 -40.97
CA GLN A 11 -18.42 -5.29 -41.40
C GLN A 11 -19.47 -5.53 -40.31
N GLU A 12 -19.26 -6.56 -39.46
CA GLU A 12 -20.08 -6.85 -38.27
C GLU A 12 -20.02 -5.75 -37.20
N HIS A 13 -18.93 -4.96 -37.17
CA HIS A 13 -18.63 -3.98 -36.13
C HIS A 13 -18.05 -2.67 -36.74
N PRO A 14 -18.86 -1.92 -37.51
CA PRO A 14 -18.41 -0.71 -38.20
C PRO A 14 -17.89 0.38 -37.25
N GLU A 15 -18.36 0.41 -36.00
CA GLU A 15 -17.95 1.32 -34.92
C GLU A 15 -16.46 1.25 -34.57
N VAL A 16 -15.79 0.15 -34.92
CA VAL A 16 -14.36 -0.06 -34.64
C VAL A 16 -13.46 0.90 -35.44
N LEU A 17 -13.87 1.30 -36.65
CA LEU A 17 -13.10 2.22 -37.51
C LEU A 17 -13.10 3.68 -36.99
N PRO A 18 -14.24 4.31 -36.65
CA PRO A 18 -14.25 5.64 -36.04
C PRO A 18 -13.61 5.62 -34.64
N PHE A 19 -13.78 4.55 -33.86
CA PHE A 19 -13.08 4.37 -32.58
C PHE A 19 -11.56 4.42 -32.75
N LEU A 20 -11.00 3.58 -33.64
CA LEU A 20 -9.56 3.54 -33.92
C LEU A 20 -9.04 4.89 -34.47
N SER A 21 -9.85 5.59 -35.27
CA SER A 21 -9.53 6.92 -35.79
C SER A 21 -9.46 7.97 -34.67
N SER A 22 -10.42 7.96 -33.74
CA SER A 22 -10.41 8.79 -32.52
C SER A 22 -9.19 8.51 -31.64
N ARG A 23 -8.80 7.23 -31.49
CA ARG A 23 -7.55 6.86 -30.78
C ARG A 23 -6.30 7.42 -31.47
N HIS A 24 -6.24 7.37 -32.80
CA HIS A 24 -5.12 7.93 -33.53
C HIS A 24 -5.01 9.44 -33.35
N LEU A 25 -6.14 10.17 -33.35
CA LEU A 25 -6.16 11.61 -33.13
C LEU A 25 -5.72 12.01 -31.71
N ARG A 26 -6.03 11.18 -30.69
CA ARG A 26 -5.63 11.38 -29.28
C ARG A 26 -4.17 10.98 -28.98
N ALA A 27 -3.45 10.37 -29.91
CA ALA A 27 -2.03 10.02 -29.76
C ALA A 27 -1.14 11.26 -29.94
N HIS A 28 0.03 11.27 -29.27
CA HIS A 28 0.97 12.39 -29.34
C HIS A 28 1.41 12.68 -30.80
N PRO A 29 1.44 13.93 -31.27
CA PRO A 29 1.81 14.27 -32.65
C PRO A 29 3.18 13.69 -33.03
N ASP A 30 4.20 13.88 -32.20
CA ASP A 30 5.56 13.36 -32.43
C ASP A 30 5.58 11.83 -32.58
N PHE A 31 4.78 11.13 -31.78
CA PHE A 31 4.64 9.67 -31.91
C PHE A 31 3.95 9.30 -33.24
N ARG A 32 2.91 10.02 -33.65
CA ARG A 32 2.22 9.81 -34.94
C ARG A 32 3.15 10.05 -36.15
N GLY A 33 4.09 10.99 -36.05
CA GLY A 33 5.13 11.24 -37.06
C GLY A 33 6.35 10.31 -36.99
N SER A 34 6.54 9.60 -35.88
CA SER A 34 7.76 8.83 -35.60
C SER A 34 8.02 7.67 -36.57
N ALA A 35 9.29 7.26 -36.67
CA ALA A 35 9.67 5.99 -37.31
C ALA A 35 9.11 4.78 -36.54
N GLU A 36 9.00 4.87 -35.21
CA GLU A 36 8.42 3.82 -34.34
C GLU A 36 6.98 3.47 -34.79
N PHE A 37 6.12 4.48 -34.94
CA PHE A 37 4.73 4.28 -35.36
C PHE A 37 4.62 3.74 -36.80
N ARG A 38 5.44 4.24 -37.73
CA ARG A 38 5.51 3.73 -39.12
C ARG A 38 5.94 2.25 -39.17
N ASN A 39 6.88 1.85 -38.32
CA ASN A 39 7.33 0.45 -38.22
C ASN A 39 6.23 -0.45 -37.63
N ILE A 40 5.51 0.01 -36.60
CA ILE A 40 4.38 -0.71 -36.01
C ILE A 40 3.24 -0.88 -37.04
N LEU A 41 2.84 0.18 -37.74
CA LEU A 41 1.83 0.08 -38.81
C LEU A 41 2.26 -0.86 -39.93
N SER A 42 3.53 -0.82 -40.35
CA SER A 42 4.07 -1.71 -41.38
C SER A 42 4.04 -3.19 -40.95
N ARG A 43 4.36 -3.47 -39.69
CA ARG A 43 4.23 -4.81 -39.08
C ARG A 43 2.77 -5.28 -39.07
N LEU A 44 1.85 -4.43 -38.64
CA LEU A 44 0.43 -4.75 -38.56
C LEU A 44 -0.22 -4.95 -39.94
N LEU A 45 0.10 -4.11 -40.93
CA LEU A 45 -0.36 -4.27 -42.32
C LEU A 45 0.04 -5.64 -42.89
N ARG A 46 1.29 -6.08 -42.68
CA ARG A 46 1.72 -7.42 -43.10
C ARG A 46 0.98 -8.54 -42.37
N ARG A 47 0.75 -8.40 -41.06
CA ARG A 47 -0.01 -9.36 -40.24
C ARG A 47 -1.48 -9.49 -40.66
N VAL A 48 -2.18 -8.37 -40.91
CA VAL A 48 -3.57 -8.38 -41.39
C VAL A 48 -3.67 -9.04 -42.77
N ARG A 49 -2.75 -8.75 -43.69
CA ARG A 49 -2.71 -9.40 -45.02
C ARG A 49 -2.49 -10.91 -44.91
N GLY A 50 -1.55 -11.37 -44.09
CA GLY A 50 -1.24 -12.79 -43.94
C GLY A 50 -2.24 -13.60 -43.11
N ARG A 51 -2.96 -12.99 -42.15
CA ARG A 51 -3.88 -13.70 -41.23
C ARG A 51 -5.15 -12.88 -40.93
N ARG A 52 -5.98 -12.65 -41.95
CA ARG A 52 -7.22 -11.86 -41.88
C ARG A 52 -8.15 -12.20 -40.70
N ARG A 53 -8.30 -13.48 -40.34
CA ARG A 53 -9.12 -13.93 -39.19
C ARG A 53 -8.71 -13.34 -37.82
N LYS A 54 -7.52 -12.75 -37.68
CA LYS A 54 -7.05 -12.10 -36.44
C LYS A 54 -7.11 -10.56 -36.48
N VAL A 55 -7.90 -9.97 -37.39
CA VAL A 55 -7.99 -8.51 -37.57
C VAL A 55 -8.25 -7.74 -36.26
N TYR A 56 -9.19 -8.18 -35.43
CA TYR A 56 -9.49 -7.55 -34.14
C TYR A 56 -8.32 -7.58 -33.15
N VAL A 57 -7.49 -8.62 -33.17
CA VAL A 57 -6.25 -8.69 -32.35
C VAL A 57 -5.25 -7.64 -32.81
N TYR A 58 -5.09 -7.44 -34.12
CA TYR A 58 -4.18 -6.45 -34.70
C TYR A 58 -4.69 -5.01 -34.50
N ILE A 59 -6.01 -4.80 -34.55
CA ILE A 59 -6.66 -3.56 -34.17
C ILE A 59 -6.42 -3.27 -32.68
N ASN A 60 -6.57 -4.27 -31.81
CA ASN A 60 -6.32 -4.11 -30.36
C ASN A 60 -4.83 -3.85 -30.04
N GLU A 61 -3.89 -4.49 -30.76
CA GLU A 61 -2.45 -4.20 -30.68
C GLU A 61 -2.20 -2.72 -31.00
N LEU A 62 -2.82 -2.18 -32.06
CA LEU A 62 -2.72 -0.77 -32.44
C LEU A 62 -3.38 0.17 -31.43
N CYS A 63 -4.59 -0.15 -30.97
CA CYS A 63 -5.31 0.62 -29.94
C CYS A 63 -4.50 0.72 -28.65
N THR A 64 -3.85 -0.38 -28.23
CA THR A 64 -3.02 -0.43 -27.02
C THR A 64 -1.80 0.49 -27.16
N VAL A 65 -1.10 0.43 -28.29
CA VAL A 65 0.03 1.33 -28.61
C VAL A 65 -0.39 2.80 -28.61
N LEU A 66 -1.51 3.12 -29.27
CA LEU A 66 -2.04 4.50 -29.32
C LEU A 66 -2.48 4.99 -27.93
N LYS A 67 -3.09 4.13 -27.10
CA LYS A 67 -3.50 4.45 -25.72
C LYS A 67 -2.29 4.67 -24.80
N ALA A 68 -1.21 3.91 -24.98
CA ALA A 68 0.03 4.08 -24.23
C ALA A 68 0.75 5.41 -24.56
N ARG A 69 0.67 5.86 -25.81
CA ARG A 69 1.26 7.12 -26.32
C ARG A 69 0.22 8.25 -26.47
N ALA A 70 -0.91 8.15 -25.78
CA ALA A 70 -1.95 9.18 -25.79
C ALA A 70 -1.54 10.44 -25.03
N LEU A 71 -2.03 11.60 -25.47
CA LEU A 71 -1.92 12.85 -24.74
C LEU A 71 -2.66 12.72 -23.39
N ARG A 72 -1.92 12.41 -22.33
CA ARG A 72 -2.42 12.51 -20.95
C ARG A 72 -2.64 13.98 -20.64
N ARG A 73 -3.87 14.48 -20.83
CA ARG A 73 -4.32 15.74 -20.22
C ARG A 73 -4.18 15.60 -18.70
N ARG A 74 -3.02 15.99 -18.16
CA ARG A 74 -2.91 16.39 -16.76
C ARG A 74 -3.79 17.62 -16.64
N LEU A 75 -4.92 17.51 -15.92
CA LEU A 75 -5.58 18.73 -15.44
C LEU A 75 -4.54 19.49 -14.59
N PRO A 76 -4.37 20.81 -14.78
CA PRO A 76 -3.61 21.60 -13.83
C PRO A 76 -4.26 21.45 -12.45
N LEU A 77 -3.53 20.89 -11.50
CA LEU A 77 -3.89 21.06 -10.09
C LEU A 77 -3.70 22.55 -9.80
N ARG A 78 -4.80 23.29 -9.64
CA ARG A 78 -4.75 24.71 -9.29
C ARG A 78 -4.05 24.84 -7.93
N SER A 79 -2.81 25.32 -7.96
CA SER A 79 -2.08 25.73 -6.77
C SER A 79 -2.89 26.84 -6.09
N LEU A 80 -3.20 26.64 -4.81
CA LEU A 80 -3.77 27.71 -3.98
C LEU A 80 -2.64 28.71 -3.67
N PRO A 81 -2.90 30.02 -3.75
CA PRO A 81 -1.90 31.02 -3.40
C PRO A 81 -1.62 30.96 -1.89
N ARG A 82 -0.34 30.92 -1.52
CA ARG A 82 0.12 31.02 -0.13
C ARG A 82 0.56 32.45 0.15
N GLY A 83 -0.33 33.22 0.75
CA GLY A 83 -0.09 34.57 1.30
C GLY A 83 -1.32 34.98 2.12
N ALA A 84 -1.22 35.71 3.23
CA ALA A 84 -0.05 36.38 3.80
C ALA A 84 -0.10 36.40 5.35
N SER A 85 1.07 36.51 5.98
CA SER A 85 1.25 37.05 7.33
C SER A 85 2.68 37.59 7.42
N PRO A 86 2.90 38.88 7.72
CA PRO A 86 4.23 39.47 7.77
C PRO A 86 4.85 39.39 9.17
N CYS A 87 6.15 39.12 9.23
CA CYS A 87 7.02 39.44 10.37
C CYS A 87 8.28 40.16 9.81
N PRO A 88 8.84 41.16 10.52
CA PRO A 88 9.78 42.12 9.95
C PRO A 88 11.25 41.68 9.98
N ASP A 89 12.08 42.52 9.35
CA ASP A 89 13.48 42.31 8.96
C ASP A 89 14.52 42.16 10.08
N GLY A 90 15.69 41.62 9.70
CA GLY A 90 16.86 41.45 10.55
C GLY A 90 18.15 41.06 9.81
N ALA A 91 18.57 41.90 8.85
CA ALA A 91 19.96 42.09 8.33
C ALA A 91 20.92 40.86 8.22
N SER A 92 21.26 40.39 7.01
CA SER A 92 22.46 40.81 6.21
C SER A 92 23.54 39.68 6.16
N PRO A 93 24.56 39.70 5.26
CA PRO A 93 24.42 39.07 3.94
C PRO A 93 25.46 37.96 3.61
N CYS A 94 25.27 37.36 2.44
CA CYS A 94 26.09 36.31 1.79
C CYS A 94 27.57 36.73 1.55
N PRO A 95 28.52 35.81 1.19
CA PRO A 95 28.50 35.18 -0.15
C PRO A 95 28.99 33.71 -0.28
N ASP A 96 28.57 33.11 -1.39
CA ASP A 96 29.24 32.16 -2.29
C ASP A 96 30.09 30.96 -1.80
N GLY A 97 29.86 29.82 -2.46
CA GLY A 97 31.00 29.05 -3.00
C GLY A 97 30.93 27.52 -2.96
N ALA A 98 30.92 26.92 -4.15
CA ALA A 98 31.42 25.57 -4.48
C ALA A 98 30.67 24.30 -3.99
N ALA A 99 30.67 23.30 -4.87
CA ALA A 99 30.05 21.99 -4.67
C ALA A 99 31.04 20.95 -4.10
N PRO A 100 30.58 19.90 -3.41
CA PRO A 100 31.42 18.77 -3.02
C PRO A 100 31.56 17.76 -4.17
N SER A 101 32.77 17.63 -4.70
CA SER A 101 33.17 16.48 -5.52
C SER A 101 33.25 15.20 -4.68
N ARG A 102 32.89 14.07 -5.30
CA ARG A 102 33.05 12.73 -4.72
C ARG A 102 34.51 12.30 -4.77
N CYS A 103 34.98 11.56 -3.76
CA CYS A 103 35.71 10.30 -3.98
C CYS A 103 35.75 9.43 -2.70
N SER A 104 35.64 8.12 -2.89
CA SER A 104 35.90 7.06 -1.91
C SER A 104 37.45 6.94 -1.69
N SER A 105 38.01 6.24 -0.70
CA SER A 105 37.82 4.82 -0.36
C SER A 105 38.62 4.42 0.90
N THR A 106 38.26 3.30 1.56
CA THR A 106 39.12 2.21 2.12
C THR A 106 40.51 2.51 2.74
N SER A 107 40.98 1.89 3.82
CA SER A 107 40.47 0.82 4.72
C SER A 107 41.51 0.53 5.84
N SER A 108 41.23 -0.47 6.69
CA SER A 108 42.18 -1.33 7.44
C SER A 108 42.42 -1.05 8.94
N GLN A 109 42.12 -2.08 9.75
CA GLN A 109 42.46 -2.32 11.16
C GLN A 109 43.68 -3.30 11.25
N PRO A 110 43.98 -3.93 12.41
CA PRO A 110 44.55 -3.44 13.69
C PRO A 110 45.97 -4.09 13.86
N PRO A 111 46.55 -4.55 15.02
CA PRO A 111 46.04 -5.13 16.30
C PRO A 111 46.51 -4.31 17.56
N GLY A 112 46.37 -4.71 18.84
CA GLY A 112 45.66 -5.81 19.52
C GLY A 112 46.18 -6.04 20.97
N ALA A 113 45.52 -6.94 21.71
CA ALA A 113 45.88 -7.52 23.04
C ALA A 113 45.88 -6.60 24.29
N SER A 114 45.71 -7.08 25.54
CA SER A 114 44.99 -8.24 26.13
C SER A 114 45.05 -8.16 27.69
N SER A 115 44.12 -8.85 28.38
CA SER A 115 44.23 -9.31 29.79
C SER A 115 44.18 -8.25 30.93
N SER A 116 43.84 -8.55 32.19
CA SER A 116 42.87 -9.51 32.81
C SER A 116 42.85 -9.27 34.33
N ASN A 117 41.69 -9.43 35.01
CA ASN A 117 41.51 -10.17 36.29
C ASN A 117 40.28 -9.72 37.12
N SER A 118 39.80 -10.67 37.93
CA SER A 118 38.66 -10.60 38.85
C SER A 118 39.09 -10.56 40.32
N ASN A 119 38.24 -10.03 41.23
CA ASN A 119 37.86 -10.66 42.51
C ASN A 119 36.89 -9.79 43.36
N THR A 120 36.16 -10.46 44.25
CA THR A 120 35.27 -9.97 45.34
C THR A 120 35.51 -10.87 46.58
N PRO A 121 34.81 -10.80 47.75
CA PRO A 121 33.98 -9.76 48.41
C PRO A 121 34.36 -9.51 49.92
N SER A 122 33.67 -8.57 50.61
CA SER A 122 33.45 -8.41 52.11
C SER A 122 33.39 -6.91 52.48
N GLN A 123 32.76 -6.39 53.56
CA GLN A 123 31.80 -6.84 54.59
C GLN A 123 31.13 -5.58 55.23
N CYS A 124 30.04 -5.72 56.00
CA CYS A 124 29.42 -4.63 56.81
C CYS A 124 29.92 -4.67 58.28
N PRO A 125 29.75 -3.61 59.11
CA PRO A 125 28.53 -3.51 59.95
C PRO A 125 28.09 -2.08 60.37
N GLY A 126 26.88 -1.95 60.98
CA GLY A 126 26.56 -0.82 61.88
C GLY A 126 25.18 -0.15 61.74
N ALA A 127 24.25 -0.45 62.66
CA ALA A 127 23.05 0.34 63.01
C ALA A 127 23.13 0.67 64.53
N PRO A 128 22.35 1.60 65.16
CA PRO A 128 20.87 1.76 65.13
C PRO A 128 20.42 3.24 64.89
N SER A 129 19.17 3.73 64.99
CA SER A 129 18.05 3.35 65.86
C SER A 129 16.65 3.88 65.44
N GLN A 130 15.65 3.02 65.65
CA GLN A 130 14.24 3.23 66.09
C GLN A 130 13.25 4.26 65.46
N TYR A 131 12.09 3.70 65.11
CA TYR A 131 10.73 4.24 64.82
C TYR A 131 10.03 4.81 66.09
N PRO A 132 8.75 5.30 66.10
CA PRO A 132 7.64 5.28 65.11
C PRO A 132 7.02 6.71 64.85
N SER A 133 5.81 7.01 64.32
CA SER A 133 4.53 6.28 64.10
C SER A 133 3.68 6.83 62.93
N ALA A 134 2.57 6.15 62.60
CA ALA A 134 1.35 6.67 61.94
C ALA A 134 0.15 6.53 62.95
N PRO A 135 -1.15 6.85 62.67
CA PRO A 135 -1.81 7.28 61.42
C PRO A 135 -2.94 8.37 61.56
N SER A 136 -3.71 8.56 60.48
CA SER A 136 -5.12 9.04 60.41
C SER A 136 -5.46 10.55 60.42
N GLY A 137 -6.28 10.98 59.43
CA GLY A 137 -6.94 12.30 59.41
C GLY A 137 -7.50 12.77 58.06
N ASP A 138 -8.71 12.31 57.70
CA ASP A 138 -9.68 13.05 56.85
C ASP A 138 -10.63 13.81 57.81
N PRO A 139 -11.30 14.95 57.47
CA PRO A 139 -12.16 15.08 56.27
C PRO A 139 -12.29 16.51 55.66
N GLN A 140 -13.35 16.71 54.87
CA GLN A 140 -13.81 17.93 54.15
C GLN A 140 -12.98 18.35 52.92
N GLY A 141 -13.54 18.58 51.73
CA GLY A 141 -14.93 18.47 51.27
C GLY A 141 -15.45 19.76 50.62
N ASP A 142 -15.20 19.95 49.32
CA ASP A 142 -15.93 20.88 48.44
C ASP A 142 -15.69 20.48 46.95
N PRO A 143 -16.51 20.91 45.97
CA PRO A 143 -16.96 19.98 44.93
C PRO A 143 -16.62 20.39 43.48
N ALA A 144 -17.03 19.51 42.56
CA ALA A 144 -17.28 19.82 41.14
C ALA A 144 -16.09 20.12 40.21
N SER A 145 -14.98 19.39 40.30
CA SER A 145 -14.15 19.12 39.11
C SER A 145 -14.84 18.06 38.22
N SER A 146 -15.75 18.52 37.35
CA SER A 146 -16.39 17.65 36.36
C SER A 146 -15.33 16.89 35.56
N PRO A 147 -15.45 15.55 35.35
CA PRO A 147 -14.52 14.84 34.48
C PRO A 147 -14.67 15.43 33.07
N ARG A 148 -13.59 16.03 32.55
CA ARG A 148 -13.53 16.69 31.24
C ARG A 148 -13.84 15.69 30.11
N ARG A 149 -15.13 15.48 29.83
CA ARG A 149 -15.63 14.69 28.71
C ARG A 149 -15.45 15.45 27.39
N SER A 150 -14.21 15.60 26.96
CA SER A 150 -13.86 16.31 25.71
C SER A 150 -12.53 15.82 25.11
N GLY A 151 -12.34 14.51 25.01
CA GLY A 151 -11.40 13.90 24.06
C GLY A 151 -12.02 13.73 22.67
N GLY A 152 -13.25 13.19 22.64
CA GLY A 152 -14.00 12.93 21.41
C GLY A 152 -14.32 14.18 20.58
N GLY A 153 -14.26 14.02 19.27
CA GLY A 153 -14.51 15.09 18.30
C GLY A 153 -15.94 15.62 18.32
N SER A 154 -16.14 16.82 17.74
CA SER A 154 -17.44 17.51 17.74
C SER A 154 -18.58 16.60 17.27
N ARG A 155 -19.60 16.40 18.12
CA ARG A 155 -20.75 15.52 17.83
C ARG A 155 -21.49 15.93 16.55
N ARG A 156 -21.47 17.22 16.19
CA ARG A 156 -22.01 17.72 14.90
C ARG A 156 -21.16 17.24 13.72
N GLN A 157 -19.84 17.31 13.83
CA GLN A 157 -18.91 16.82 12.80
C GLN A 157 -19.03 15.30 12.61
N ILE A 158 -19.12 14.52 13.70
CA ILE A 158 -19.31 13.06 13.63
C ILE A 158 -20.59 12.72 12.86
N ARG A 159 -21.73 13.31 13.23
CA ARG A 159 -23.02 13.10 12.54
C ARG A 159 -22.96 13.47 11.05
N HIS A 160 -22.30 14.59 10.71
CA HIS A 160 -22.13 15.02 9.32
C HIS A 160 -21.31 14.02 8.51
N LEU A 161 -20.19 13.53 9.06
CA LEU A 161 -19.35 12.54 8.39
C LEU A 161 -20.05 11.17 8.25
N GLU A 162 -20.85 10.75 9.24
CA GLU A 162 -21.68 9.54 9.16
C GLU A 162 -22.81 9.65 8.13
N HIS A 163 -23.39 10.84 7.97
CA HIS A 163 -24.34 11.11 6.90
C HIS A 163 -23.65 11.08 5.53
N LEU A 164 -22.47 11.70 5.41
CA LEU A 164 -21.69 11.70 4.16
C LEU A 164 -21.23 10.29 3.74
N LEU A 165 -20.90 9.41 4.70
CA LEU A 165 -20.69 7.98 4.42
C LEU A 165 -21.92 7.32 3.81
N ARG A 166 -23.12 7.57 4.35
CA ARG A 166 -24.38 7.02 3.80
C ARG A 166 -24.67 7.53 2.39
N VAL A 167 -24.47 8.83 2.13
CA VAL A 167 -24.61 9.43 0.79
C VAL A 167 -23.63 8.79 -0.20
N TYR A 168 -22.36 8.61 0.18
CA TYR A 168 -21.38 7.95 -0.69
C TYR A 168 -21.66 6.46 -0.90
N ALA A 169 -22.19 5.74 0.11
CA ALA A 169 -22.58 4.35 -0.05
C ALA A 169 -23.76 4.19 -1.03
N GLY A 170 -24.75 5.10 -0.98
CA GLY A 170 -25.86 5.13 -1.96
C GLY A 170 -25.38 5.40 -3.39
N GLU A 171 -24.55 6.42 -3.58
CA GLU A 171 -24.02 6.75 -4.91
C GLU A 171 -23.08 5.66 -5.46
N ILE A 172 -22.32 4.97 -4.59
CA ILE A 172 -21.53 3.80 -5.01
C ILE A 172 -22.43 2.69 -5.55
N ARG A 173 -23.55 2.36 -4.87
CA ARG A 173 -24.50 1.34 -5.36
C ARG A 173 -25.06 1.72 -6.73
N ARG A 174 -25.52 2.97 -6.88
CA ARG A 174 -26.05 3.50 -8.14
C ARG A 174 -25.03 3.47 -9.29
N LEU A 175 -23.74 3.67 -9.00
CA LEU A 175 -22.66 3.56 -9.99
C LEU A 175 -22.29 2.10 -10.32
N GLN A 176 -22.50 1.17 -9.40
CA GLN A 176 -22.29 -0.27 -9.60
C GLN A 176 -23.41 -0.93 -10.42
N GLU A 177 -24.63 -0.41 -10.30
CA GLU A 177 -25.80 -0.82 -11.10
C GLU A 177 -25.81 -0.24 -12.53
N ARG A 178 -24.99 0.78 -12.78
CA ARG A 178 -24.95 1.44 -14.09
C ARG A 178 -24.16 0.62 -15.10
N GLU A 179 -24.81 0.26 -16.20
CA GLU A 179 -24.15 -0.30 -17.39
C GLU A 179 -23.21 0.72 -18.06
N LEU A 180 -22.09 0.24 -18.62
CA LEU A 180 -21.11 1.05 -19.34
C LEU A 180 -21.11 0.67 -20.83
N ASP A 181 -21.20 1.67 -21.71
CA ASP A 181 -20.97 1.47 -23.13
C ASP A 181 -19.47 1.46 -23.50
N LEU A 182 -19.16 1.13 -24.76
CA LEU A 182 -17.79 1.05 -25.28
C LEU A 182 -17.04 2.40 -25.31
N ALA A 183 -17.75 3.53 -25.38
CA ALA A 183 -17.15 4.86 -25.32
C ALA A 183 -16.86 5.27 -23.87
N GLU A 184 -17.76 4.96 -22.93
CA GLU A 184 -17.59 5.21 -21.50
C GLU A 184 -16.43 4.41 -20.91
N LEU A 185 -16.17 3.17 -21.38
CA LEU A 185 -14.98 2.38 -21.00
C LEU A 185 -13.64 3.10 -21.26
N ASP A 186 -13.60 4.09 -22.14
CA ASP A 186 -12.43 4.93 -22.44
C ASP A 186 -12.57 6.40 -22.00
N SER A 187 -13.65 6.71 -21.28
CA SER A 187 -13.81 7.99 -20.59
C SER A 187 -12.95 8.03 -19.33
N ALA A 188 -12.31 9.17 -19.09
CA ALA A 188 -11.62 9.43 -17.82
C ALA A 188 -12.61 9.59 -16.65
N ASP A 189 -13.89 9.81 -16.95
CA ASP A 189 -14.98 9.99 -16.00
C ASP A 189 -16.06 8.92 -16.16
N SER A 190 -15.65 7.71 -16.55
CA SER A 190 -16.51 6.52 -16.56
C SER A 190 -17.11 6.22 -15.18
N PRO A 191 -18.31 5.62 -15.08
CA PRO A 191 -18.95 5.26 -13.81
C PRO A 191 -18.01 4.48 -12.88
N TYR A 192 -17.29 3.49 -13.42
CA TYR A 192 -16.27 2.71 -12.70
C TYR A 192 -15.13 3.55 -12.09
N LEU A 193 -14.64 4.57 -12.81
CA LEU A 193 -13.62 5.48 -12.28
C LEU A 193 -14.18 6.49 -11.28
N GLN A 194 -15.48 6.83 -11.37
CA GLN A 194 -16.18 7.63 -10.36
C GLN A 194 -16.36 6.83 -9.06
N GLU A 195 -16.82 5.58 -9.15
CA GLU A 195 -17.00 4.64 -8.03
C GLU A 195 -15.70 4.49 -7.22
N ASN A 196 -14.57 4.23 -7.91
CA ASN A 196 -13.25 4.13 -7.30
C ASN A 196 -12.84 5.45 -6.59
N ARG A 197 -13.13 6.62 -7.19
CA ARG A 197 -12.87 7.93 -6.57
C ARG A 197 -13.74 8.16 -5.32
N LEU A 198 -14.99 7.70 -5.31
CA LEU A 198 -15.86 7.74 -4.12
C LEU A 198 -15.39 6.77 -3.04
N LYS A 199 -15.08 5.50 -3.36
CA LYS A 199 -14.50 4.53 -2.40
C LYS A 199 -13.25 5.08 -1.71
N ARG A 200 -12.35 5.76 -2.45
CA ARG A 200 -11.17 6.46 -1.86
C ARG A 200 -11.50 7.70 -1.02
N ARG A 201 -12.62 8.39 -1.25
CA ARG A 201 -13.11 9.48 -0.38
C ARG A 201 -13.74 8.90 0.89
N MET A 202 -14.56 7.86 0.74
CA MET A 202 -15.22 7.11 1.82
C MET A 202 -14.20 6.61 2.86
N MET A 203 -13.10 5.97 2.42
CA MET A 203 -12.05 5.51 3.34
C MET A 203 -11.29 6.64 4.07
N ARG A 204 -11.23 7.86 3.50
CA ARG A 204 -10.67 9.02 4.21
C ARG A 204 -11.62 9.52 5.30
N ILE A 205 -12.93 9.53 5.01
CA ILE A 205 -13.96 9.88 5.99
C ILE A 205 -13.98 8.84 7.13
N PHE A 206 -13.93 7.55 6.81
CA PHE A 206 -13.86 6.46 7.79
C PHE A 206 -12.68 6.64 8.76
N ARG A 207 -11.45 6.83 8.24
CA ARG A 207 -10.27 7.08 9.08
C ARG A 207 -10.42 8.33 9.96
N ARG A 208 -11.05 9.40 9.44
CA ARG A 208 -11.32 10.61 10.23
C ARG A 208 -12.37 10.36 11.32
N LEU A 209 -13.39 9.54 11.06
CA LEU A 209 -14.37 9.12 12.06
C LEU A 209 -13.71 8.27 13.16
N CYS A 210 -12.83 7.32 12.81
CA CYS A 210 -12.06 6.55 13.79
C CYS A 210 -11.25 7.47 14.72
N GLN A 211 -10.55 8.47 14.16
CA GLN A 211 -9.84 9.49 14.95
C GLN A 211 -10.76 10.28 15.88
N LEU A 212 -11.90 10.77 15.38
CA LEU A 212 -12.85 11.59 16.17
C LEU A 212 -13.61 10.77 17.23
N LYS A 213 -13.68 9.44 17.08
CA LYS A 213 -14.29 8.49 18.02
C LYS A 213 -13.29 7.77 18.92
N GLU A 214 -11.99 8.09 18.81
CA GLU A 214 -10.89 7.44 19.55
C GLU A 214 -10.87 5.90 19.38
N CYS A 215 -11.27 5.39 18.21
CA CYS A 215 -11.29 3.95 17.93
C CYS A 215 -10.30 3.55 16.82
N SER A 216 -9.98 2.25 16.79
CA SER A 216 -9.08 1.69 15.79
C SER A 216 -9.65 1.82 14.37
N SER A 217 -8.79 1.93 13.37
CA SER A 217 -9.16 1.90 11.95
C SER A 217 -9.21 0.50 11.34
N LEU A 218 -9.17 -0.55 12.18
CA LEU A 218 -9.38 -1.94 11.78
C LEU A 218 -10.82 -2.12 11.28
N THR A 219 -10.98 -2.96 10.27
CA THR A 219 -12.26 -3.21 9.58
C THR A 219 -12.83 -4.61 9.83
N GLY A 220 -12.10 -5.46 10.57
CA GLY A 220 -12.48 -6.85 10.84
C GLY A 220 -12.11 -7.81 9.70
N ARG A 221 -11.28 -7.37 8.75
CA ARG A 221 -10.88 -8.16 7.58
C ARG A 221 -10.03 -9.36 7.97
N VAL A 222 -10.10 -10.42 7.16
CA VAL A 222 -9.31 -11.63 7.38
C VAL A 222 -7.81 -11.37 7.24
N LEU A 223 -7.39 -10.40 6.40
CA LEU A 223 -5.99 -9.94 6.36
C LEU A 223 -5.49 -9.28 7.65
N GLU A 224 -6.39 -8.73 8.49
CA GLU A 224 -6.03 -8.13 9.79
C GLU A 224 -5.80 -9.19 10.87
N GLN A 225 -6.22 -10.44 10.64
CA GLN A 225 -6.05 -11.55 11.59
C GLN A 225 -4.59 -12.01 11.66
N ARG A 226 -4.05 -12.07 12.89
CA ARG A 226 -2.67 -12.47 13.16
C ARG A 226 -2.49 -13.98 12.98
N ILE A 227 -1.68 -14.36 11.99
CA ILE A 227 -1.24 -15.75 11.82
C ILE A 227 -0.25 -16.07 12.94
N ARG A 228 -0.57 -17.02 13.81
CA ARG A 228 0.38 -17.58 14.78
C ARG A 228 1.31 -18.58 14.09
N PHE A 229 2.59 -18.59 14.45
CA PHE A 229 3.56 -19.55 13.91
C PHE A 229 4.29 -20.29 15.03
N ARG A 230 4.29 -21.64 14.95
CA ARG A 230 4.89 -22.55 15.94
C ARG A 230 5.57 -23.76 15.27
N GLY A 231 5.99 -23.63 14.01
CA GLY A 231 6.53 -24.74 13.22
C GLY A 231 7.89 -25.27 13.69
N THR A 232 8.63 -24.51 14.52
CA THR A 232 9.96 -24.93 15.02
C THR A 232 9.97 -25.19 16.52
N ARG A 233 10.96 -25.97 17.00
CA ARG A 233 11.19 -26.19 18.43
C ARG A 233 11.76 -24.97 19.18
N TYR A 234 12.11 -23.90 18.48
CA TYR A 234 12.79 -22.72 19.04
C TYR A 234 11.82 -21.53 19.13
N PRO A 235 11.33 -21.16 20.33
CA PRO A 235 10.40 -20.03 20.50
C PRO A 235 10.91 -18.70 19.95
N GLU A 236 12.23 -18.49 19.93
CA GLU A 236 12.92 -17.30 19.44
C GLU A 236 12.74 -17.14 17.93
N VAL A 237 12.97 -18.24 17.20
CA VAL A 237 12.75 -18.36 15.76
C VAL A 237 11.26 -18.17 15.44
N ASN A 238 10.40 -18.88 16.19
CA ASN A 238 8.95 -18.78 16.02
C ASN A 238 8.45 -17.33 16.16
N ARG A 239 8.91 -16.61 17.20
CA ARG A 239 8.57 -15.19 17.42
C ARG A 239 9.13 -14.25 16.35
N SER A 240 10.28 -14.55 15.73
CA SER A 240 10.83 -13.74 14.65
C SER A 240 10.00 -13.89 13.37
N ILE A 241 9.76 -15.13 12.94
CA ILE A 241 8.92 -15.46 11.78
C ILE A 241 7.50 -14.92 11.98
N GLU A 242 6.88 -15.14 13.14
CA GLU A 242 5.53 -14.63 13.43
C GLU A 242 5.46 -13.09 13.35
N ARG A 243 6.47 -12.38 13.86
CA ARG A 243 6.52 -10.91 13.75
C ARG A 243 6.69 -10.45 12.30
N PHE A 244 7.40 -11.21 11.48
CA PHE A 244 7.68 -10.87 10.09
C PHE A 244 6.47 -11.08 9.18
N ILE A 245 5.80 -12.23 9.26
CA ILE A 245 4.65 -12.60 8.39
C ILE A 245 3.37 -11.79 8.66
N ASN A 246 3.30 -11.12 9.82
CA ASN A 246 2.19 -10.26 10.22
C ASN A 246 2.44 -8.77 10.00
N ARG A 247 3.52 -8.39 9.29
CA ARG A 247 3.68 -7.02 8.78
C ARG A 247 2.68 -6.74 7.65
N PRO A 248 2.22 -5.49 7.46
CA PRO A 248 1.37 -5.14 6.33
C PRO A 248 2.06 -5.48 5.00
N ASP A 249 1.28 -6.02 4.06
CA ASP A 249 1.69 -6.45 2.72
C ASP A 249 2.84 -7.49 2.65
N ALA A 250 3.26 -8.07 3.77
CA ALA A 250 4.30 -9.10 3.80
C ALA A 250 3.86 -10.38 3.07
N PHE A 251 4.68 -10.80 2.11
CA PHE A 251 4.64 -12.12 1.50
C PHE A 251 6.08 -12.57 1.25
N PRO A 252 6.68 -13.31 2.20
CA PRO A 252 8.11 -13.57 2.20
C PRO A 252 8.48 -14.63 1.16
N ASP A 253 9.71 -14.56 0.66
CA ASP A 253 10.33 -15.68 -0.06
C ASP A 253 11.09 -16.62 0.90
N TYR A 254 11.69 -17.69 0.36
CA TYR A 254 12.51 -18.62 1.14
C TYR A 254 13.73 -17.95 1.79
N SER A 255 14.37 -17.00 1.07
CA SER A 255 15.57 -16.29 1.52
C SER A 255 15.26 -15.37 2.70
N ASP A 256 14.09 -14.74 2.69
CA ASP A 256 13.59 -13.91 3.79
C ASP A 256 13.36 -14.74 5.06
N ILE A 257 12.72 -15.91 4.95
CA ILE A 257 12.50 -16.83 6.08
C ILE A 257 13.85 -17.35 6.62
N LEU A 258 14.76 -17.75 5.73
CA LEU A 258 16.11 -18.18 6.10
C LEU A 258 16.92 -17.05 6.78
N ARG A 259 16.73 -15.79 6.35
CA ARG A 259 17.35 -14.61 6.97
C ARG A 259 16.81 -14.37 8.39
N GLU A 260 15.50 -14.49 8.60
CA GLU A 260 14.89 -14.41 9.94
C GLU A 260 15.39 -15.54 10.87
N ILE A 261 15.51 -16.77 10.37
CA ILE A 261 16.05 -17.91 11.14
C ILE A 261 17.52 -17.69 11.52
N ARG A 262 18.36 -17.30 10.55
CA ARG A 262 19.79 -16.98 10.79
C ARG A 262 19.94 -15.83 11.79
N GLY A 263 19.13 -14.78 11.65
CA GLY A 263 19.13 -13.63 12.57
C GLY A 263 18.68 -13.99 13.99
N ALA A 264 17.67 -14.84 14.13
CA ALA A 264 17.24 -15.35 15.43
C ALA A 264 18.29 -16.28 16.07
N SER A 265 18.88 -17.18 15.29
CA SER A 265 19.95 -18.10 15.74
C SER A 265 21.17 -17.35 16.26
N ALA A 266 21.65 -16.36 15.49
CA ALA A 266 22.80 -15.54 15.88
C ALA A 266 22.50 -14.64 17.09
N ARG A 267 21.32 -14.02 17.16
CA ARG A 267 20.93 -13.15 18.29
C ARG A 267 20.80 -13.91 19.61
N HIS A 268 20.34 -15.16 19.57
CA HIS A 268 20.03 -15.96 20.76
C HIS A 268 21.02 -17.10 21.03
N GLY A 269 22.13 -17.17 20.29
CA GLY A 269 23.19 -18.17 20.53
C GLY A 269 22.75 -19.62 20.33
N LEU A 270 21.78 -19.89 19.44
CA LEU A 270 21.11 -21.20 19.34
C LEU A 270 21.97 -22.34 18.78
N GLY A 271 23.21 -22.07 18.34
CA GLY A 271 24.15 -23.08 17.86
C GLY A 271 23.73 -23.84 16.59
N LEU A 272 22.71 -23.36 15.86
CA LEU A 272 22.12 -24.11 14.74
C LEU A 272 23.09 -24.22 13.56
N GLY A 273 23.33 -25.45 13.10
CA GLY A 273 24.16 -25.71 11.92
C GLY A 273 23.51 -25.23 10.63
N ARG A 274 24.32 -24.90 9.61
CA ARG A 274 23.83 -24.35 8.33
C ARG A 274 22.72 -25.20 7.68
N ARG A 275 22.93 -26.51 7.54
CA ARG A 275 21.94 -27.44 6.94
C ARG A 275 20.66 -27.53 7.77
N GLN A 276 20.76 -27.45 9.09
CA GLN A 276 19.60 -27.46 10.00
C GLN A 276 18.74 -26.20 9.82
N MET A 277 19.38 -25.02 9.69
CA MET A 277 18.68 -23.76 9.39
C MET A 277 18.04 -23.76 8.00
N GLU A 278 18.70 -24.35 6.99
CA GLU A 278 18.18 -24.46 5.62
C GLU A 278 16.94 -25.39 5.56
N ASN A 279 16.99 -26.55 6.21
CA ASN A 279 15.82 -27.46 6.33
C ASN A 279 14.66 -26.78 7.09
N MET A 280 14.95 -26.16 8.24
CA MET A 280 13.96 -25.43 9.05
C MET A 280 13.33 -24.28 8.26
N ALA A 281 14.10 -23.58 7.41
CA ALA A 281 13.59 -22.54 6.53
C ALA A 281 12.66 -23.10 5.45
N GLN A 282 12.95 -24.28 4.90
CA GLN A 282 12.12 -24.90 3.86
C GLN A 282 10.75 -25.32 4.41
N GLU A 283 10.72 -25.95 5.59
CA GLU A 283 9.49 -26.33 6.29
C GLU A 283 8.68 -25.09 6.68
N ALA A 284 9.31 -24.12 7.35
CA ALA A 284 8.66 -22.88 7.79
C ALA A 284 8.12 -22.07 6.61
N PHE A 285 8.87 -21.95 5.50
CA PHE A 285 8.43 -21.26 4.29
C PHE A 285 7.18 -21.90 3.68
N ARG A 286 7.14 -23.24 3.59
CA ARG A 286 5.96 -23.95 3.07
C ARG A 286 4.73 -23.76 3.96
N GLU A 287 4.88 -23.89 5.27
CA GLU A 287 3.79 -23.70 6.23
C GLU A 287 3.25 -22.26 6.22
N VAL A 288 4.15 -21.28 6.30
CA VAL A 288 3.82 -19.85 6.25
C VAL A 288 3.17 -19.47 4.91
N GLY A 289 3.71 -19.95 3.80
CA GLY A 289 3.20 -19.69 2.45
C GLY A 289 1.76 -20.15 2.30
N ASN A 290 1.46 -21.39 2.73
CA ASN A 290 0.11 -21.94 2.73
C ASN A 290 -0.85 -21.07 3.56
N ARG A 291 -0.50 -20.75 4.82
CA ARG A 291 -1.33 -19.92 5.71
C ARG A 291 -1.55 -18.50 5.17
N LEU A 292 -0.56 -17.90 4.51
CA LEU A 292 -0.67 -16.57 3.89
C LEU A 292 -1.55 -16.61 2.63
N GLN A 293 -1.45 -17.66 1.82
CA GLN A 293 -2.30 -17.87 0.65
C GLN A 293 -3.76 -18.10 1.06
N GLU A 294 -3.99 -18.96 2.05
CA GLU A 294 -5.32 -19.23 2.63
C GLU A 294 -5.94 -17.95 3.19
N ARG A 295 -5.20 -17.18 4.03
CA ARG A 295 -5.69 -15.89 4.56
C ARG A 295 -6.06 -14.90 3.45
N ARG A 296 -5.28 -14.84 2.35
CA ARG A 296 -5.58 -14.00 1.18
C ARG A 296 -6.79 -14.50 0.40
N HIS A 297 -6.95 -15.82 0.26
CA HIS A 297 -8.08 -16.43 -0.43
C HIS A 297 -9.39 -16.20 0.35
N LEU A 298 -9.40 -16.44 1.65
CA LEU A 298 -10.54 -16.18 2.52
C LEU A 298 -10.90 -14.68 2.55
N ASP A 299 -9.92 -13.78 2.65
CA ASP A 299 -10.18 -12.34 2.57
C ASP A 299 -10.79 -11.93 1.23
N LEU A 300 -10.35 -12.53 0.12
CA LEU A 300 -10.99 -12.34 -1.19
C LEU A 300 -12.44 -12.83 -1.14
N VAL A 301 -12.69 -14.09 -0.79
CA VAL A 301 -14.03 -14.72 -0.80
C VAL A 301 -15.03 -13.95 0.06
N TYR A 302 -14.66 -13.57 1.29
CA TYR A 302 -15.57 -12.84 2.19
C TYR A 302 -15.77 -11.36 1.84
N ASN A 303 -14.94 -10.77 0.97
CA ASN A 303 -15.01 -9.35 0.60
C ASN A 303 -15.13 -9.15 -0.92
N PHE A 304 -15.56 -10.17 -1.65
CA PHE A 304 -15.70 -10.13 -3.11
C PHE A 304 -16.99 -9.42 -3.54
N GLY A 305 -16.91 -8.69 -4.65
CA GLY A 305 -18.10 -8.20 -5.36
C GLY A 305 -18.83 -7.03 -4.70
N SER A 306 -20.16 -7.12 -4.66
CA SER A 306 -21.10 -6.08 -4.18
C SER A 306 -22.49 -6.69 -3.90
N HIS A 307 -23.47 -5.85 -3.56
CA HIS A 307 -24.86 -6.26 -3.37
C HIS A 307 -25.50 -6.98 -4.57
N LEU A 308 -24.94 -6.81 -5.77
CA LEU A 308 -25.34 -7.55 -6.98
C LEU A 308 -24.89 -9.03 -7.00
N THR A 309 -23.90 -9.38 -6.17
CA THR A 309 -23.29 -10.73 -6.11
C THR A 309 -23.50 -11.44 -4.78
N ASP A 310 -23.93 -10.74 -3.72
CA ASP A 310 -24.11 -11.28 -2.36
C ASP A 310 -25.08 -12.48 -2.29
N GLN A 311 -25.99 -12.63 -3.26
CA GLN A 311 -26.96 -13.72 -3.33
C GLN A 311 -26.51 -14.91 -4.20
N TYR A 312 -25.27 -14.89 -4.73
CA TYR A 312 -24.74 -15.97 -5.55
C TYR A 312 -24.73 -17.31 -4.80
N ARG A 313 -25.19 -18.37 -5.46
CA ARG A 313 -25.11 -19.75 -4.99
C ARG A 313 -24.48 -20.61 -6.09
N PRO A 314 -23.49 -21.46 -5.78
CA PRO A 314 -23.11 -22.54 -6.69
C PRO A 314 -24.30 -23.48 -6.84
N GLY A 315 -24.60 -23.87 -8.08
CA GLY A 315 -25.66 -24.82 -8.44
C GLY A 315 -25.19 -26.27 -8.41
#